data_AF-A0A930Z3G2-F1
#
_entry.id   AF-A0A930Z3G2-F1
#
_cell.length_a   1.000
_cell.length_b   1.000
_cell.length_c   1.000
_cell.angle_alpha   90.00
_cell.angle_beta   90.00
_cell.angle_gamma   90.00
#
_symmetry.space_group_name_H-M   'P 1'
#
loop_
_entity.id
_entity.type
_entity.pdbx_description
1 polymer ?
#
loop_
_entity_poly.entity_id
_entity_poly.type
_entity_poly.pdbx_seq_one_letter_code
_entity_poly.pdbx_strand_id
1 'polypeptide(L)'
;MVPDLSPNTVNLLIESRHARHIFDSGFTLIEVMVSLLILAILLAIAIPTFLGVTKSANDRVAQSNLNTALLNARAAYDSGGQSYASVNSATLSSAEHSLTFVAGSTVTTAGVSTQQAQVSIYAPPDGSSMVLATFATKTKNCWVIVDNPKTEGSAANPYVAPSNFTKVVGTTYYKISMTALGQKNTCNAEHPGVAVTATGAAGKGFPP
;
A
#
# COMPACT_ATOMS: atom_id res chain seq x y z
N MET A 1 -53.16 37.80 44.28
CA MET A 1 -54.48 37.18 43.99
C MET A 1 -54.18 35.91 43.20
N VAL A 2 -54.02 34.78 43.91
CA VAL A 2 -53.73 33.49 43.29
C VAL A 2 -55.08 32.91 42.85
N PRO A 3 -55.31 32.63 41.56
CA PRO A 3 -56.57 32.04 41.11
C PRO A 3 -56.70 30.61 41.67
N ASP A 4 -57.83 30.36 42.32
CA ASP A 4 -58.24 29.07 42.86
C ASP A 4 -58.48 28.08 41.70
N LEU A 5 -57.63 27.06 41.61
CA LEU A 5 -57.75 26.00 40.61
C LEU A 5 -58.67 24.92 41.17
N SER A 6 -59.92 24.87 40.69
CA SER A 6 -60.85 23.82 41.11
C SER A 6 -60.27 22.42 40.79
N PRO A 7 -60.55 21.39 41.61
CA PRO A 7 -60.02 20.03 41.43
C PRO A 7 -60.28 19.43 40.04
N ASN A 8 -61.35 19.88 39.37
CA ASN A 8 -61.74 19.42 38.04
C ASN A 8 -60.81 19.90 36.92
N THR A 9 -60.14 21.05 37.10
CA THR A 9 -59.18 21.60 36.13
C THR A 9 -57.84 20.87 36.19
N VAL A 10 -57.48 20.33 37.36
CA VAL A 10 -56.27 19.51 37.55
C VAL A 10 -56.46 18.12 36.92
N ASN A 11 -57.64 17.52 37.03
CA ASN A 11 -57.96 16.25 36.36
C ASN A 11 -57.89 16.36 34.82
N LEU A 12 -58.33 17.48 34.25
CA LEU A 12 -58.25 17.73 32.80
C LEU A 12 -56.81 17.92 32.30
N LEU A 13 -55.89 18.44 33.12
CA LEU A 13 -54.47 18.58 32.79
C LEU A 13 -53.65 17.29 32.99
N ILE A 14 -54.23 16.29 33.67
CA ILE A 14 -53.63 14.96 33.85
C ILE A 14 -54.11 14.00 32.74
N GLU A 15 -55.35 14.12 32.26
CA GLU A 15 -55.83 13.33 31.11
C GLU A 15 -55.16 13.71 29.78
N SER A 16 -54.76 14.97 29.59
CA SER A 16 -54.13 15.41 28.33
C SER A 16 -52.69 14.94 28.13
N ARG A 17 -52.08 14.22 29.10
CA ARG A 17 -50.73 13.62 28.94
C ARG A 17 -50.75 12.16 28.44
N HIS A 18 -51.92 11.55 28.26
CA HIS A 18 -52.03 10.19 27.73
C HIS A 18 -52.30 10.13 26.22
N ALA A 19 -52.53 11.27 25.57
CA ALA A 19 -52.66 11.36 24.11
C ALA A 19 -51.32 11.47 23.36
N ARG A 20 -50.21 11.11 24.00
CA ARG A 20 -49.07 10.52 23.28
C ARG A 20 -49.24 9.01 23.33
N HIS A 21 -50.25 8.51 22.62
CA HIS A 21 -50.05 7.24 21.92
C HIS A 21 -48.85 7.50 21.00
N ILE A 22 -47.66 7.24 21.52
CA ILE A 22 -46.93 6.06 21.11
C ILE A 22 -47.53 5.49 19.81
N PHE A 23 -47.25 6.17 18.71
CA PHE A 23 -46.75 5.47 17.54
C PHE A 23 -45.37 4.87 17.92
N ASP A 24 -45.29 4.04 18.99
CA ASP A 24 -44.33 2.92 19.07
C ASP A 24 -44.84 1.94 18.02
N SER A 25 -44.73 2.34 16.76
CA SER A 25 -44.54 1.41 15.69
C SER A 25 -43.14 0.83 15.91
N GLY A 26 -43.02 -0.03 16.91
CA GLY A 26 -41.83 -0.80 17.18
C GLY A 26 -41.56 -1.65 15.94
N PHE A 27 -40.32 -1.57 15.46
CA PHE A 27 -39.81 -2.41 14.38
C PHE A 27 -40.34 -3.82 14.56
N THR A 28 -41.10 -4.31 13.59
CA THR A 28 -41.65 -5.66 13.71
C THR A 28 -40.48 -6.66 13.70
N LEU A 29 -40.55 -7.74 14.48
CA LEU A 29 -39.50 -8.76 14.46
C LEU A 29 -39.33 -9.34 13.03
N ILE A 30 -40.40 -9.37 12.25
CA ILE A 30 -40.37 -9.77 10.84
C ILE A 30 -39.64 -8.78 9.94
N GLU A 31 -39.73 -7.47 10.17
CA GLU A 31 -38.93 -6.46 9.44
C GLU A 31 -37.44 -6.64 9.69
N VAL A 32 -37.04 -6.85 10.93
CA VAL A 32 -35.62 -7.08 11.25
C VAL A 32 -35.16 -8.41 10.65
N MET A 33 -36.00 -9.44 10.67
CA MET A 33 -35.65 -10.74 10.09
C MET A 33 -35.44 -10.65 8.57
N VAL A 34 -36.38 -10.08 7.83
CA VAL A 34 -36.29 -9.92 6.37
C VAL A 34 -35.11 -9.02 5.99
N SER A 35 -34.88 -7.95 6.74
CA SER A 35 -33.74 -7.05 6.50
C SER A 35 -32.41 -7.78 6.68
N LEU A 36 -32.26 -8.59 7.73
CA LEU A 36 -31.05 -9.39 7.94
C LEU A 36 -30.87 -10.47 6.87
N LEU A 37 -31.96 -11.06 6.36
CA LEU A 37 -31.89 -12.00 5.23
C LEU A 37 -31.39 -11.31 3.95
N ILE A 38 -31.92 -10.13 3.62
CA ILE A 38 -31.48 -9.38 2.45
C ILE A 38 -30.03 -8.91 2.63
N LEU A 39 -29.66 -8.37 3.80
CA LEU A 39 -28.28 -7.99 4.11
C LEU A 39 -27.32 -9.18 4.05
N ALA A 40 -27.73 -10.37 4.47
CA ALA A 40 -26.92 -11.58 4.36
C ALA A 40 -26.62 -11.95 2.89
N ILE A 41 -27.62 -11.84 2.01
CA ILE A 41 -27.44 -12.09 0.56
C ILE A 41 -26.49 -11.04 -0.04
N LEU A 42 -26.67 -9.76 0.30
CA LEU A 42 -25.80 -8.69 -0.19
C LEU A 42 -24.35 -8.88 0.27
N LEU A 43 -24.14 -9.21 1.55
CA LEU A 43 -22.81 -9.45 2.10
C LEU A 43 -22.13 -10.67 1.49
N ALA A 44 -22.88 -11.73 1.18
CA ALA A 44 -22.33 -12.93 0.54
C ALA A 44 -21.62 -12.62 -0.79
N ILE A 45 -22.15 -11.68 -1.58
CA ILE A 45 -21.55 -11.25 -2.86
C ILE A 45 -20.52 -10.13 -2.64
N ALA A 46 -20.80 -9.22 -1.71
CA ALA A 46 -19.95 -8.04 -1.47
C ALA A 46 -18.61 -8.40 -0.81
N ILE A 47 -18.57 -9.34 0.14
CA ILE A 47 -17.34 -9.69 0.87
C ILE A 47 -16.23 -10.21 -0.07
N PRO A 48 -16.46 -11.22 -0.95
CA PRO A 48 -15.37 -11.74 -1.79
C PRO A 48 -14.86 -10.68 -2.78
N THR A 49 -15.77 -9.89 -3.36
CA THR A 49 -15.41 -8.82 -4.31
C THR A 49 -14.64 -7.69 -3.63
N PHE A 50 -15.09 -7.24 -2.46
CA PHE A 50 -14.44 -6.19 -1.67
C PHE A 50 -13.02 -6.57 -1.26
N LEU A 51 -12.80 -7.82 -0.84
CA LEU A 51 -11.46 -8.31 -0.49
C LEU A 51 -10.51 -8.35 -1.69
N GLY A 52 -11.00 -8.71 -2.88
CA GLY A 52 -10.23 -8.68 -4.12
C GLY A 52 -9.80 -7.28 -4.53
N VAL A 53 -10.75 -6.33 -4.54
CA VAL A 53 -10.49 -4.92 -4.88
C VAL A 53 -9.48 -4.31 -3.91
N THR A 54 -9.62 -4.57 -2.61
CA THR A 54 -8.71 -4.04 -1.58
C THR A 54 -7.29 -4.56 -1.76
N LYS A 55 -7.10 -5.84 -2.12
CA LYS A 55 -5.78 -6.41 -2.42
C LYS A 55 -5.16 -5.78 -3.66
N SER A 56 -5.92 -5.64 -4.75
CA SER A 56 -5.42 -4.99 -5.97
C SER A 56 -5.08 -3.51 -5.74
N ALA A 57 -5.90 -2.78 -4.97
CA ALA A 57 -5.61 -1.40 -4.60
C ALA A 57 -4.30 -1.28 -3.80
N ASN A 58 -4.01 -2.25 -2.92
CA ASN A 58 -2.76 -2.31 -2.18
C ASN A 58 -1.53 -2.43 -3.08
N ASP A 59 -1.59 -3.33 -4.07
CA ASP A 59 -0.52 -3.46 -5.05
C ASP A 59 -0.35 -2.17 -5.88
N ARG A 60 -1.46 -1.53 -6.28
CA ARG A 60 -1.40 -0.27 -7.03
C ARG A 60 -0.77 0.88 -6.24
N VAL A 61 -1.02 0.97 -4.94
CA VAL A 61 -0.39 1.99 -4.08
C VAL A 61 1.13 1.75 -4.01
N ALA A 62 1.56 0.51 -3.78
CA ALA A 62 2.98 0.14 -3.80
C ALA A 62 3.65 0.52 -5.14
N GLN A 63 3.03 0.15 -6.26
CA GLN A 63 3.51 0.47 -7.60
C GLN A 63 3.57 1.98 -7.87
N SER A 64 2.54 2.72 -7.46
CA SER A 64 2.49 4.19 -7.60
C SER A 64 3.60 4.87 -6.81
N ASN A 65 3.82 4.44 -5.56
CA ASN A 65 4.89 4.99 -4.71
C ASN A 65 6.27 4.74 -5.32
N LEU A 66 6.49 3.56 -5.92
CA LEU A 66 7.73 3.28 -6.64
C LEU A 66 7.91 4.16 -7.88
N ASN A 67 6.85 4.43 -8.64
CA ASN A 67 6.93 5.33 -9.78
C ASN A 67 7.27 6.76 -9.34
N THR A 68 6.66 7.26 -8.26
CA THR A 68 7.03 8.56 -7.67
C THR A 68 8.48 8.57 -7.23
N ALA A 69 8.94 7.53 -6.52
CA ALA A 69 10.33 7.39 -6.11
C ALA A 69 11.30 7.36 -7.30
N LEU A 70 10.94 6.66 -8.39
CA LEU A 70 11.72 6.61 -9.61
C LEU A 70 11.83 7.99 -10.28
N LEU A 71 10.74 8.76 -10.35
CA LEU A 71 10.75 10.10 -10.93
C LEU A 71 11.71 11.02 -10.15
N ASN A 72 11.67 10.97 -8.83
CA ASN A 72 12.57 11.75 -7.97
C ASN A 72 14.02 11.27 -8.08
N ALA A 73 14.24 9.95 -8.16
CA ALA A 73 15.56 9.40 -8.40
C ALA A 73 16.14 9.87 -9.74
N ARG A 74 15.34 9.87 -10.81
CA ARG A 74 15.74 10.35 -12.14
C ARG A 74 16.03 11.85 -12.16
N ALA A 75 15.21 12.65 -11.49
CA ALA A 75 15.51 14.07 -11.35
C ALA A 75 16.86 14.30 -10.64
N ALA A 76 17.13 13.52 -9.60
CA ALA A 76 18.43 13.55 -8.91
C ALA A 76 19.57 13.08 -9.82
N TYR A 77 19.37 12.04 -10.62
CA TYR A 77 20.32 11.57 -11.63
C TYR A 77 20.69 12.64 -12.66
N ASP A 78 19.69 13.34 -13.21
CA ASP A 78 19.91 14.38 -14.22
C ASP A 78 20.66 15.58 -13.62
N SER A 79 20.30 16.00 -12.40
CA SER A 79 21.00 17.08 -11.69
C SER A 79 22.39 16.69 -11.18
N GLY A 80 22.64 15.39 -10.96
CA GLY A 80 23.86 14.81 -10.41
C GLY A 80 24.90 14.42 -11.46
N GLY A 81 24.78 14.92 -12.70
CA GLY A 81 25.73 14.61 -13.77
C GLY A 81 25.56 13.19 -14.34
N GLN A 82 24.31 12.72 -14.45
CA GLN A 82 23.96 11.42 -15.04
C GLN A 82 24.58 10.23 -14.28
N SER A 83 24.49 10.31 -12.95
CA SER A 83 24.95 9.27 -12.03
C SER A 83 24.03 9.14 -10.83
N TYR A 84 23.74 7.89 -10.45
CA TYR A 84 23.02 7.57 -9.22
C TYR A 84 23.93 7.54 -7.99
N ALA A 85 25.25 7.74 -8.13
CA ALA A 85 26.21 7.59 -7.03
C ALA A 85 25.94 8.53 -5.84
N SER A 86 25.37 9.71 -6.10
CA SER A 86 24.99 10.68 -5.05
C SER A 86 23.55 10.49 -4.53
N VAL A 87 22.75 9.63 -5.19
CA VAL A 87 21.36 9.42 -4.86
C VAL A 87 21.25 8.44 -3.69
N ASN A 88 20.83 8.95 -2.55
CA ASN A 88 20.68 8.21 -1.30
C ASN A 88 19.36 8.56 -0.60
N SER A 89 19.11 7.94 0.56
CA SER A 89 17.83 8.08 1.26
C SER A 89 17.53 9.52 1.67
N ALA A 90 18.56 10.31 2.01
CA ALA A 90 18.38 11.72 2.37
C ALA A 90 17.98 12.56 1.16
N THR A 91 18.65 12.37 0.02
CA THR A 91 18.32 13.09 -1.23
C THR A 91 16.89 12.82 -1.71
N LEU A 92 16.43 11.58 -1.58
CA LEU A 92 15.07 11.19 -1.96
C LEU A 92 14.04 11.66 -0.93
N SER A 93 14.36 11.64 0.36
CA SER A 93 13.45 12.14 1.41
C SER A 93 13.23 13.64 1.33
N SER A 94 14.22 14.41 0.83
CA SER A 94 14.04 15.84 0.58
C SER A 94 13.22 16.14 -0.67
N ALA A 95 13.21 15.23 -1.64
CA ALA A 95 12.39 15.37 -2.86
C ALA A 95 10.94 14.89 -2.62
N GLU A 96 10.76 13.83 -1.83
CA GLU A 96 9.46 13.24 -1.52
C GLU A 96 9.28 13.02 -0.03
N HIS A 97 8.47 13.87 0.58
CA HIS A 97 8.23 13.85 2.03
C HIS A 97 7.16 12.84 2.45
N SER A 98 6.31 12.39 1.53
CA SER A 98 5.24 11.43 1.80
C SER A 98 5.75 9.99 1.87
N LEU A 99 6.96 9.74 1.37
CA LEU A 99 7.61 8.44 1.36
C LEU A 99 8.81 8.44 2.31
N THR A 100 9.03 7.30 2.93
CA THR A 100 10.23 7.06 3.74
C THR A 100 11.21 6.22 2.95
N PHE A 101 12.48 6.60 2.94
CA PHE A 101 13.51 5.89 2.20
C PHE A 101 14.49 5.21 3.15
N VAL A 102 14.84 3.97 2.84
CA VAL A 102 15.85 3.21 3.58
C VAL A 102 16.90 2.72 2.59
N ALA A 103 18.17 2.86 2.92
CA ALA A 103 19.25 2.28 2.13
C ALA A 103 19.17 0.76 2.21
N GLY A 104 19.19 0.09 1.07
CA GLY A 104 19.33 -1.35 0.95
C GLY A 104 20.57 -1.83 1.68
N SER A 105 20.56 -3.11 2.06
CA SER A 105 21.67 -3.72 2.78
C SER A 105 21.93 -5.12 2.28
N THR A 106 23.20 -5.53 2.26
CA THR A 106 23.58 -6.94 2.07
C THR A 106 22.98 -7.90 3.11
N VAL A 107 22.53 -7.36 4.25
CA VAL A 107 21.84 -8.11 5.29
C VAL A 107 20.34 -8.13 4.99
N THR A 108 19.79 -9.33 4.75
CA THR A 108 18.38 -9.53 4.32
C THR A 108 17.32 -8.94 5.25
N THR A 109 17.64 -8.64 6.51
CA THR A 109 16.72 -8.05 7.50
C THR A 109 16.94 -6.55 7.74
N ALA A 110 18.02 -5.97 7.19
CA ALA A 110 18.32 -4.55 7.29
C ALA A 110 18.00 -3.84 5.97
N GLY A 111 17.79 -2.52 6.03
CA GLY A 111 17.56 -1.74 4.80
C GLY A 111 16.28 -2.13 4.05
N VAL A 112 15.30 -2.67 4.76
CA VAL A 112 14.10 -3.25 4.17
C VAL A 112 12.89 -2.33 4.23
N SER A 113 12.08 -2.35 3.19
CA SER A 113 10.71 -1.84 3.20
C SER A 113 9.78 -2.88 3.82
N THR A 114 8.99 -2.45 4.80
CA THR A 114 7.97 -3.29 5.48
C THR A 114 6.54 -2.79 5.24
N GLN A 115 6.41 -1.65 4.55
CA GLN A 115 5.16 -0.95 4.30
C GLN A 115 5.19 -0.30 2.92
N GLN A 116 4.01 -0.04 2.36
CA GLN A 116 3.87 0.53 1.01
C GLN A 116 4.43 1.97 0.89
N ALA A 117 4.44 2.75 1.97
CA ALA A 117 4.99 4.11 2.01
C ALA A 117 6.49 4.15 2.38
N GLN A 118 7.13 2.99 2.44
CA GLN A 118 8.57 2.86 2.67
C GLN A 118 9.21 2.23 1.45
N VAL A 119 10.26 2.85 0.92
CA VAL A 119 10.99 2.38 -0.26
C VAL A 119 12.42 2.05 0.16
N SER A 120 12.81 0.79 -0.04
CA SER A 120 14.20 0.38 0.02
C SER A 120 14.87 0.80 -1.29
N ILE A 121 16.03 1.40 -1.19
CA ILE A 121 16.77 1.91 -2.36
C ILE A 121 18.20 1.41 -2.35
N TYR A 122 18.73 1.13 -3.52
CA TYR A 122 20.13 0.75 -3.66
C TYR A 122 20.67 1.32 -4.96
N ALA A 123 21.75 2.09 -4.86
CA ALA A 123 22.54 2.54 -6.00
C ALA A 123 23.93 1.91 -5.86
N PRO A 124 24.40 1.15 -6.85
CA PRO A 124 25.76 0.63 -6.84
C PRO A 124 26.78 1.78 -6.84
N PRO A 125 28.01 1.56 -6.33
CA PRO A 125 29.03 2.61 -6.21
C PRO A 125 29.45 3.25 -7.54
N ASP A 126 29.21 2.57 -8.67
CA ASP A 126 29.47 3.10 -10.01
C ASP A 126 28.39 4.09 -10.48
N GLY A 127 27.27 4.20 -9.75
CA GLY A 127 26.15 5.08 -10.04
C GLY A 127 25.47 4.77 -11.38
N SER A 128 25.64 3.56 -11.91
CA SER A 128 25.13 3.21 -13.25
C SER A 128 23.63 2.95 -13.28
N SER A 129 23.10 2.46 -12.17
CA SER A 129 21.70 2.08 -12.03
C SER A 129 21.17 2.41 -10.65
N MET A 130 19.88 2.18 -10.47
CA MET A 130 19.23 2.27 -9.18
C MET A 130 18.15 1.21 -9.07
N VAL A 131 18.11 0.54 -7.92
CA VAL A 131 17.05 -0.39 -7.55
C VAL A 131 16.17 0.26 -6.50
N LEU A 132 14.87 0.20 -6.71
CA LEU A 132 13.86 0.66 -5.76
C LEU A 132 12.92 -0.50 -5.47
N ALA A 133 12.68 -0.81 -4.19
CA ALA A 133 11.84 -1.92 -3.77
C ALA A 133 10.85 -1.48 -2.69
N THR A 134 9.60 -1.93 -2.79
CA THR A 134 8.58 -1.68 -1.75
C THR A 134 7.70 -2.90 -1.51
N PHE A 135 7.22 -3.02 -0.27
CA PHE A 135 6.42 -4.14 0.18
C PHE A 135 4.91 -3.82 0.15
N ALA A 136 4.14 -4.64 -0.56
CA ALA A 136 2.69 -4.59 -0.53
C ALA A 136 2.15 -5.41 0.67
N THR A 137 1.60 -4.71 1.67
CA THR A 137 1.28 -5.31 2.97
C THR A 137 0.14 -6.33 2.95
N LYS A 138 -0.78 -6.25 1.97
CA LYS A 138 -1.96 -7.13 1.87
C LYS A 138 -1.71 -8.34 0.97
N THR A 139 -0.97 -8.17 -0.12
CA THR A 139 -0.67 -9.24 -1.08
C THR A 139 0.62 -9.97 -0.77
N LYS A 140 1.48 -9.37 0.08
CA LYS A 140 2.82 -9.89 0.42
C LYS A 140 3.76 -9.94 -0.78
N ASN A 141 3.44 -9.19 -1.83
CA ASN A 141 4.29 -9.03 -3.00
C ASN A 141 5.35 -7.99 -2.70
N CYS A 142 6.54 -8.25 -3.22
CA CYS A 142 7.58 -7.25 -3.33
C CYS A 142 7.60 -6.70 -4.75
N TRP A 143 7.39 -5.40 -4.86
CA TRP A 143 7.46 -4.68 -6.14
C TRP A 143 8.82 -4.03 -6.25
N VAL A 144 9.46 -4.19 -7.41
CA VAL A 144 10.81 -3.67 -7.63
C VAL A 144 10.87 -2.96 -8.97
N ILE A 145 11.51 -1.80 -9.00
CA ILE A 145 11.94 -1.10 -10.20
C ILE A 145 13.45 -1.16 -10.24
N VAL A 146 13.98 -1.52 -11.40
CA VAL A 146 15.39 -1.39 -11.73
C VAL A 146 15.50 -0.36 -12.84
N ASP A 147 16.13 0.77 -12.55
CA ASP A 147 16.41 1.79 -13.54
C ASP A 147 17.88 1.78 -13.92
N ASN A 148 18.14 1.57 -15.21
CA ASN A 148 19.47 1.44 -15.75
C ASN A 148 19.63 2.34 -16.99
N PRO A 149 19.80 3.66 -16.83
CA PRO A 149 19.78 4.63 -17.93
C PRO A 149 20.98 4.52 -18.88
N LYS A 150 22.07 3.85 -18.46
CA LYS A 150 23.28 3.66 -19.27
C LYS A 150 23.76 2.22 -19.21
N THR A 151 24.65 1.82 -20.10
CA THR A 151 25.26 0.49 -20.03
C THR A 151 26.05 0.35 -18.73
N GLU A 152 25.67 -0.56 -17.85
CA GLU A 152 26.43 -0.74 -16.60
C GLU A 152 27.78 -1.38 -16.88
N GLY A 153 28.79 -0.95 -16.11
CA GLY A 153 30.10 -1.58 -16.10
C GLY A 153 30.02 -3.07 -15.72
N SER A 154 31.03 -3.84 -16.10
CA SER A 154 31.13 -5.29 -15.79
C SER A 154 31.49 -5.59 -14.32
N ALA A 155 31.06 -4.74 -13.37
CA ALA A 155 31.20 -5.05 -11.95
C ALA A 155 30.35 -6.30 -11.64
N ALA A 156 30.91 -7.22 -10.87
CA ALA A 156 30.28 -8.50 -10.54
C ALA A 156 28.91 -8.25 -9.87
N ASN A 157 27.86 -8.42 -10.67
CA ASN A 157 26.46 -8.32 -10.30
C ASN A 157 26.11 -6.98 -9.60
N PRO A 158 25.83 -5.89 -10.35
CA PRO A 158 25.45 -4.59 -9.78
C PRO A 158 24.17 -4.65 -8.95
N TYR A 159 23.47 -5.78 -8.97
CA TYR A 159 22.37 -6.16 -8.08
C TYR A 159 22.84 -7.36 -7.27
N VAL A 160 23.02 -7.25 -5.95
CA VAL A 160 23.58 -8.38 -5.18
C VAL A 160 22.61 -9.57 -5.21
N ALA A 161 23.17 -10.75 -5.44
CA ALA A 161 22.47 -12.00 -5.72
C ALA A 161 21.29 -12.31 -4.75
N PRO A 162 20.25 -13.01 -5.23
CA PRO A 162 20.19 -13.76 -6.48
C PRO A 162 19.76 -12.90 -7.66
N SER A 163 20.54 -13.05 -8.71
CA SER A 163 20.55 -12.39 -10.01
C SER A 163 19.30 -12.65 -10.87
N ASN A 164 18.11 -12.39 -10.33
CA ASN A 164 16.85 -12.53 -11.08
C ASN A 164 16.49 -11.27 -11.89
N PHE A 165 17.29 -10.20 -11.79
CA PHE A 165 17.13 -9.02 -12.61
C PHE A 165 17.98 -9.09 -13.87
N THR A 166 17.33 -8.81 -14.99
CA THR A 166 17.94 -8.78 -16.30
C THR A 166 18.72 -7.49 -16.44
N LYS A 167 20.01 -7.62 -16.75
CA LYS A 167 20.88 -6.49 -17.07
C LYS A 167 20.53 -5.94 -18.45
N VAL A 168 19.58 -5.00 -18.50
CA VAL A 168 19.12 -4.34 -19.73
C VAL A 168 19.15 -2.83 -19.51
N VAL A 169 19.54 -2.09 -20.54
CA VAL A 169 19.46 -0.62 -20.51
C VAL A 169 17.99 -0.21 -20.59
N GLY A 170 17.58 0.68 -19.70
CA GLY A 170 16.22 1.15 -19.52
C GLY A 170 15.66 0.78 -18.15
N THR A 171 14.34 0.97 -18.00
CA THR A 171 13.63 0.65 -16.76
C THR A 171 12.94 -0.70 -16.88
N THR A 172 13.19 -1.55 -15.90
CA THR A 172 12.56 -2.86 -15.79
C THR A 172 11.79 -2.97 -14.49
N TYR A 173 10.62 -3.59 -14.57
CA TYR A 173 9.70 -3.71 -13.45
C TYR A 173 9.56 -5.18 -13.08
N TYR A 174 9.61 -5.48 -11.78
CA TYR A 174 9.54 -6.83 -11.26
C TYR A 174 8.50 -6.96 -10.17
N LYS A 175 7.94 -8.17 -10.10
CA LYS A 175 7.11 -8.69 -9.01
C LYS A 175 7.79 -9.92 -8.44
N ILE A 176 7.92 -9.94 -7.13
CA ILE A 176 8.54 -11.04 -6.39
C ILE A 176 7.51 -11.52 -5.37
N SER A 177 6.94 -12.70 -5.63
CA SER A 177 5.87 -13.30 -4.82
C SER A 177 6.47 -14.09 -3.67
N MET A 178 6.56 -13.51 -2.46
CA MET A 178 7.30 -14.08 -1.31
C MET A 178 6.60 -15.26 -0.61
N THR A 179 6.08 -16.22 -1.39
CA THR A 179 5.24 -17.32 -0.89
C THR A 179 6.00 -18.60 -0.55
N ALA A 180 7.32 -18.63 -0.73
CA ALA A 180 8.15 -19.78 -0.37
C ALA A 180 9.33 -19.33 0.49
N LEU A 181 9.53 -20.00 1.64
CA LEU A 181 10.77 -20.03 2.44
C LEU A 181 10.94 -19.02 3.59
N GLY A 182 9.88 -18.55 4.23
CA GLY A 182 10.00 -17.90 5.56
C GLY A 182 10.75 -16.56 5.57
N GLN A 183 10.99 -15.95 4.40
CA GLN A 183 11.49 -14.59 4.31
C GLN A 183 10.36 -13.63 4.68
N LYS A 184 10.52 -13.09 5.89
CA LYS A 184 9.63 -12.14 6.57
C LYS A 184 9.26 -11.00 5.62
N ASN A 185 7.96 -10.73 5.47
CA ASN A 185 7.23 -9.49 5.10
C ASN A 185 8.05 -8.21 4.77
N THR A 186 9.10 -8.30 3.97
CA THR A 186 10.13 -7.26 3.86
C THR A 186 10.74 -7.26 2.47
N CYS A 187 11.01 -6.06 1.95
CA CYS A 187 11.52 -5.82 0.60
C CYS A 187 12.84 -5.08 0.67
N ASN A 188 13.92 -5.69 0.21
CA ASN A 188 15.23 -5.08 0.19
C ASN A 188 15.65 -4.87 -1.27
N ALA A 189 16.06 -3.65 -1.63
CA ALA A 189 16.56 -3.32 -2.96
C ALA A 189 17.91 -3.97 -3.27
N GLU A 190 18.74 -4.22 -2.25
CA GLU A 190 20.05 -4.87 -2.39
C GLU A 190 19.96 -6.40 -2.30
N HIS A 191 18.97 -6.95 -1.59
CA HIS A 191 18.64 -8.39 -1.59
C HIS A 191 17.12 -8.66 -1.61
N PRO A 192 16.49 -8.58 -2.79
CA PRO A 192 15.06 -8.79 -2.92
C PRO A 192 14.71 -10.28 -2.90
N GLY A 193 14.84 -10.91 -1.73
CA GLY A 193 14.42 -12.28 -1.47
C GLY A 193 15.29 -13.33 -2.17
N VAL A 194 16.11 -14.05 -1.41
CA VAL A 194 17.15 -14.97 -1.90
C VAL A 194 16.58 -16.25 -2.53
N ALA A 195 15.26 -16.48 -2.48
CA ALA A 195 14.68 -17.75 -2.92
C ALA A 195 13.32 -17.63 -3.65
N VAL A 196 13.03 -16.49 -4.26
CA VAL A 196 11.73 -16.21 -4.90
C VAL A 196 11.88 -15.96 -6.39
N THR A 197 10.99 -16.55 -7.20
CA THR A 197 10.88 -16.27 -8.63
C THR A 197 10.47 -14.81 -8.85
N ALA A 198 11.36 -14.00 -9.43
CA ALA A 198 11.00 -12.68 -9.94
C ALA A 198 10.36 -12.83 -11.32
N THR A 199 9.21 -12.20 -11.54
CA THR A 199 8.65 -12.00 -12.89
C THR A 199 8.84 -10.53 -13.23
N GLY A 200 9.39 -10.21 -14.41
CA GLY A 200 9.55 -8.82 -14.81
C GLY A 200 9.59 -8.60 -16.32
N ALA A 201 9.37 -7.35 -16.72
CA ALA A 201 9.33 -6.93 -18.11
C ALA A 201 9.96 -5.54 -18.29
N ALA A 202 10.80 -5.39 -19.32
CA ALA A 202 11.44 -4.12 -19.64
C ALA A 202 10.45 -3.21 -20.39
N GLY A 203 10.34 -1.95 -19.96
CA GLY A 203 9.55 -0.92 -20.66
C GLY A 203 8.03 -1.12 -20.70
N LYS A 204 7.48 -2.16 -20.05
CA LYS A 204 6.04 -2.49 -20.07
C LYS A 204 5.30 -2.20 -18.76
N GLY A 205 5.96 -1.56 -17.79
CA GLY A 205 5.41 -1.36 -16.45
C GLY A 205 5.37 -2.66 -15.64
N PHE A 206 4.73 -2.61 -14.47
CA PHE A 206 4.66 -3.75 -13.56
C PHE A 206 3.89 -4.93 -14.16
N PRO A 207 4.36 -6.17 -13.96
CA PRO A 207 3.64 -7.36 -14.37
C PRO A 207 2.36 -7.54 -13.51
N PRO A 208 1.34 -8.24 -14.05
CA PRO A 208 0.10 -8.53 -13.31
C PRO A 208 0.33 -9.41 -12.06
#